data_AF-A0A961W8I4-F1
#
_entry.id   AF-A0A961W8I4-F1
#
_cell.length_a   1.000
_cell.length_b   1.000
_cell.length_c   1.000
_cell.angle_alpha   90.00
_cell.angle_beta   90.00
_cell.angle_gamma   90.00
#
_symmetry.space_group_name_H-M   'P 1'
#
loop_
_entity.id
_entity.type
_entity.pdbx_description
1 polymer ?
#
loop_
_entity_poly.entity_id
_entity_poly.type
_entity_poly.pdbx_seq_one_letter_code
_entity_poly.pdbx_strand_id
1 'polypeptide(L)'
;NGRLMGALQSLISGVYKGPLASLQTFFAVSHDSASGTFKLDDDGRIKLAWPNAKDEPVYANLDAKLSALVGAVGGSYVKNPLAGSMMGHQPATAHPLGGCGMGHDASSGVVDHKGRVFDRAGGSDTSVHNGLYVIDGAVIPRSLGVNPLLTITALAERALIHMATDRNLRFDVGPAAQSAPIAPQDVGELA
;
A
#
# COMPACT_ATOMS: atom_id res chain seq x y z
N ASN A 1 -31.52 14.01 -18.75
CA ASN A 1 -31.42 15.45 -18.44
C ASN A 1 -31.71 15.87 -16.99
N GLY A 2 -32.16 14.99 -16.06
CA GLY A 2 -32.37 15.36 -14.64
C GLY A 2 -31.18 15.13 -13.69
N ARG A 3 -30.32 14.13 -13.98
CA ARG A 3 -29.19 13.75 -13.10
C ARG A 3 -28.07 14.80 -13.03
N LEU A 4 -27.82 15.50 -14.13
CA LEU A 4 -26.75 16.51 -14.21
C LEU A 4 -27.13 17.80 -13.45
N MET A 5 -28.40 18.20 -13.52
CA MET A 5 -28.96 19.34 -12.79
C MET A 5 -28.93 19.12 -11.28
N GLY A 6 -29.24 17.90 -10.80
CA GLY A 6 -29.16 17.58 -9.38
C GLY A 6 -27.74 17.64 -8.80
N ALA A 7 -26.73 17.24 -9.59
CA ALA A 7 -25.32 17.34 -9.20
C ALA A 7 -24.85 18.81 -9.14
N LEU A 8 -25.24 19.64 -10.13
CA LEU A 8 -24.96 21.07 -10.17
C LEU A 8 -25.63 21.83 -9.01
N GLN A 9 -26.86 21.46 -8.65
CA GLN A 9 -27.57 22.09 -7.54
C GLN A 9 -26.94 21.77 -6.18
N SER A 10 -26.38 20.57 -5.99
CA SER A 10 -25.65 20.20 -4.76
C SER A 10 -24.28 20.89 -4.62
N LEU A 11 -23.64 21.28 -5.72
CA LEU A 11 -22.41 22.11 -5.70
C LEU A 11 -22.68 23.54 -5.20
N ILE A 12 -23.88 24.07 -5.46
CA ILE A 12 -24.27 25.45 -5.10
C ILE A 12 -24.90 25.53 -3.69
N SER A 13 -25.54 24.45 -3.23
CA SER A 13 -26.35 24.44 -1.99
C SER A 13 -25.60 24.02 -0.71
N GLY A 14 -24.33 23.62 -0.83
CA GLY A 14 -23.55 23.03 0.25
C GLY A 14 -23.83 21.53 0.46
N VAL A 15 -22.82 20.81 0.96
CA VAL A 15 -22.77 19.33 1.07
C VAL A 15 -23.94 18.71 1.87
N TYR A 16 -24.60 19.51 2.72
CA TYR A 16 -25.67 19.07 3.61
C TYR A 16 -27.09 19.27 3.04
N LYS A 17 -27.26 19.82 1.83
CA LYS A 17 -28.56 19.94 1.17
C LYS A 17 -28.50 19.37 -0.26
N GLY A 18 -29.48 18.54 -0.60
CA GLY A 18 -29.62 17.92 -1.92
C GLY A 18 -29.14 16.45 -1.98
N PRO A 19 -28.98 15.88 -3.19
CA PRO A 19 -28.67 14.46 -3.41
C PRO A 19 -27.40 13.93 -2.72
N LEU A 20 -26.51 14.82 -2.28
CA LEU A 20 -25.29 14.47 -1.54
C LEU A 20 -25.51 14.25 -0.04
N ALA A 21 -26.64 14.71 0.53
CA ALA A 21 -26.94 14.58 1.96
C ALA A 21 -27.17 13.13 2.41
N SER A 22 -27.42 12.22 1.46
CA SER A 22 -27.58 10.78 1.69
C SER A 22 -26.49 9.97 0.99
N LEU A 23 -25.35 10.60 0.69
CA LEU A 23 -24.22 9.96 0.04
C LEU A 23 -23.30 9.30 1.07
N GLN A 24 -23.00 8.03 0.85
CA GLN A 24 -21.97 7.30 1.60
C GLN A 24 -20.85 6.92 0.64
N THR A 25 -19.62 7.26 1.02
CA THR A 25 -18.43 6.87 0.26
C THR A 25 -17.94 5.51 0.74
N PHE A 26 -17.74 4.59 -0.19
CA PHE A 26 -17.06 3.33 0.07
C PHE A 26 -15.60 3.43 -0.34
N PHE A 27 -14.71 3.02 0.56
CA PHE A 27 -13.32 2.73 0.24
C PHE A 27 -13.16 1.22 0.21
N ALA A 28 -12.80 0.68 -0.96
CA ALA A 28 -12.66 -0.75 -1.17
C ALA A 28 -11.21 -1.08 -1.54
N VAL A 29 -10.64 -2.05 -0.84
CA VAL A 29 -9.34 -2.66 -1.14
C VAL A 29 -9.60 -4.14 -1.43
N SER A 30 -8.89 -4.69 -2.41
CA SER A 30 -9.05 -6.08 -2.82
C SER A 30 -7.78 -6.57 -3.49
N HIS A 31 -7.72 -7.87 -3.79
CA HIS A 31 -6.58 -8.49 -4.46
C HIS A 31 -6.58 -8.19 -5.96
N ASP A 32 -5.46 -7.63 -6.43
CA ASP A 32 -5.05 -7.59 -7.83
C ASP A 32 -4.14 -8.79 -8.16
N SER A 33 -3.70 -8.89 -9.43
CA SER A 33 -2.83 -9.97 -9.91
C SER A 33 -1.38 -9.93 -9.38
N ALA A 34 -0.95 -8.82 -8.78
CA ALA A 34 0.44 -8.51 -8.44
C ALA A 34 1.41 -8.58 -9.64
N SER A 35 0.91 -8.32 -10.86
CA SER A 35 1.68 -8.45 -12.10
C SER A 35 2.53 -7.22 -12.49
N GLY A 36 2.42 -6.12 -11.74
CA GLY A 36 3.18 -4.91 -11.97
C GLY A 36 4.68 -5.10 -11.74
N THR A 37 5.52 -4.48 -12.58
CA THR A 37 6.98 -4.53 -12.44
C THR A 37 7.58 -3.14 -12.39
N PHE A 38 8.51 -2.92 -11.45
CA PHE A 38 9.37 -1.74 -11.45
C PHE A 38 10.65 -2.05 -12.24
N LYS A 39 11.04 -1.14 -13.13
CA LYS A 39 12.28 -1.23 -13.91
C LYS A 39 13.04 0.07 -13.81
N LEU A 40 14.36 -0.03 -13.71
CA LEU A 40 15.23 1.11 -13.90
C LEU A 40 15.49 1.26 -15.40
N ASP A 41 15.33 2.47 -15.96
CA ASP A 41 15.77 2.77 -17.31
C ASP A 41 17.24 3.18 -17.37
N ASP A 42 17.76 3.38 -18.59
CA ASP A 42 19.16 3.71 -18.84
C ASP A 42 19.59 5.04 -18.21
N ASP A 43 18.63 5.93 -17.91
CA ASP A 43 18.86 7.22 -17.23
C ASP A 43 18.80 7.08 -15.70
N GLY A 44 18.63 5.86 -15.17
CA GLY A 44 18.51 5.61 -13.74
C GLY A 44 17.14 5.99 -13.16
N ARG A 45 16.09 6.13 -13.98
CA ARG A 45 14.73 6.44 -13.50
C ARG A 45 13.93 5.17 -13.31
N ILE A 46 13.17 5.12 -12.20
CA ILE A 46 12.25 4.02 -11.93
C ILE A 46 10.98 4.21 -12.76
N LYS A 47 10.60 3.18 -13.51
CA LYS A 47 9.37 3.08 -14.29
C LYS A 47 8.54 1.91 -13.81
N LEU A 48 7.24 2.16 -13.61
CA LEU A 48 6.25 1.12 -13.38
C LEU A 48 5.72 0.63 -14.74
N ALA A 49 5.87 -0.67 -15.00
CA ALA A 49 5.24 -1.36 -16.12
C ALA A 49 4.13 -2.28 -15.62
N TRP A 50 2.88 -1.88 -15.86
CA TRP A 50 1.69 -2.67 -15.55
C TRP A 50 0.62 -2.50 -16.65
N PRO A 51 0.80 -3.17 -17.81
CA PRO A 51 0.01 -2.88 -19.01
C PRO A 51 -1.51 -3.04 -18.83
N ASN A 52 -1.94 -4.01 -18.02
CA ASN A 52 -3.35 -4.37 -17.85
C ASN A 52 -3.94 -3.87 -16.52
N ALA A 53 -3.27 -2.93 -15.82
CA ALA A 53 -3.65 -2.52 -14.47
C ALA A 53 -5.12 -2.09 -14.35
N LYS A 54 -5.65 -1.39 -15.36
CA LYS A 54 -7.04 -0.89 -15.43
C LYS A 54 -8.07 -1.97 -15.78
N ASP A 55 -7.63 -3.07 -16.39
CA ASP A 55 -8.48 -4.15 -16.91
C ASP A 55 -8.49 -5.36 -15.96
N GLU A 56 -7.88 -5.24 -14.78
CA GLU A 56 -7.88 -6.28 -13.76
C GLU A 56 -9.32 -6.67 -13.35
N PRO A 57 -9.64 -7.96 -13.24
CA PRO A 57 -10.98 -8.44 -12.88
C PRO A 57 -11.50 -7.92 -11.54
N VAL A 58 -10.59 -7.48 -10.66
CA VAL A 58 -10.91 -6.98 -9.33
C VAL A 58 -11.91 -5.83 -9.35
N TYR A 59 -11.84 -4.91 -10.32
CA TYR A 59 -12.75 -3.76 -10.36
C TYR A 59 -14.17 -4.18 -10.68
N ALA A 60 -14.36 -5.07 -11.68
CA ALA A 60 -15.68 -5.60 -12.02
C ALA A 60 -16.29 -6.38 -10.85
N ASN A 61 -15.47 -7.18 -10.15
CA ASN A 61 -15.89 -7.92 -8.97
C ASN A 61 -16.30 -7.00 -7.81
N LEU A 62 -15.56 -5.92 -7.57
CA LEU A 62 -15.91 -4.92 -6.56
C LEU A 62 -17.19 -4.17 -6.94
N ASP A 63 -17.31 -3.73 -8.19
CA ASP A 63 -18.51 -3.04 -8.68
C ASP A 63 -19.77 -3.91 -8.53
N ALA A 64 -19.68 -5.21 -8.86
CA ALA A 64 -20.78 -6.14 -8.70
C ALA A 64 -21.19 -6.34 -7.22
N LYS A 65 -20.20 -6.53 -6.32
CA LYS A 65 -20.45 -6.71 -4.88
C LYS A 65 -21.05 -5.46 -4.25
N LEU A 66 -20.48 -4.29 -4.53
CA LEU A 66 -20.99 -3.02 -4.00
C LEU A 66 -22.40 -2.72 -4.54
N SER A 67 -22.65 -2.98 -5.82
CA SER A 67 -24.00 -2.84 -6.40
C SER A 67 -25.03 -3.72 -5.70
N ALA A 68 -24.69 -4.98 -5.43
CA ALA A 68 -25.58 -5.90 -4.72
C ALA A 68 -25.84 -5.45 -3.26
N LEU A 69 -24.79 -5.07 -2.52
CA LEU A 69 -24.91 -4.61 -1.14
C LEU A 69 -25.75 -3.33 -1.03
N VAL A 70 -25.49 -2.35 -1.89
CA VAL A 70 -26.21 -1.08 -1.90
C VAL A 70 -27.66 -1.28 -2.36
N GLY A 71 -27.89 -2.14 -3.35
CA GLY A 71 -29.25 -2.47 -3.81
C GLY A 71 -30.09 -3.15 -2.74
N ALA A 72 -29.50 -4.04 -1.93
CA ALA A 72 -30.18 -4.72 -0.84
C ALA A 72 -30.70 -3.78 0.27
N VAL A 73 -30.11 -2.59 0.41
CA VAL A 73 -30.56 -1.55 1.36
C VAL A 73 -31.37 -0.44 0.68
N GLY A 74 -31.81 -0.63 -0.57
CA GLY A 74 -32.63 0.33 -1.32
C GLY A 74 -31.85 1.53 -1.89
N GLY A 75 -30.52 1.49 -1.85
CA GLY A 75 -29.65 2.52 -2.42
C GLY A 75 -29.36 2.32 -3.90
N SER A 76 -28.64 3.28 -4.50
CA SER A 76 -28.09 3.17 -5.85
C SER A 76 -26.58 3.32 -5.81
N TYR A 77 -25.84 2.29 -6.24
CA TYR A 77 -24.39 2.37 -6.39
C TYR A 77 -24.03 3.26 -7.58
N VAL A 78 -23.13 4.20 -7.36
CA VAL A 78 -22.59 5.07 -8.41
C VAL A 78 -21.08 5.04 -8.29
N LYS A 79 -20.41 4.59 -9.35
CA LYS A 79 -18.95 4.64 -9.45
C LYS A 79 -18.50 6.10 -9.51
N ASN A 80 -17.44 6.46 -8.80
CA ASN A 80 -16.96 7.84 -8.72
C ASN A 80 -16.68 8.41 -10.14
N PRO A 81 -17.49 9.37 -10.63
CA PRO A 81 -17.33 9.90 -11.98
C PRO A 81 -16.07 10.76 -12.15
N LEU A 82 -15.44 11.22 -11.05
CA LEU A 82 -14.22 12.03 -11.07
C LEU A 82 -12.94 11.18 -11.15
N ALA A 83 -13.01 9.87 -10.85
CA ALA A 83 -11.84 9.00 -10.89
C ALA A 83 -11.27 8.85 -12.31
N GLY A 84 -12.13 8.82 -13.34
CA GLY A 84 -11.71 8.73 -14.74
C GLY A 84 -11.16 10.03 -15.31
N SER A 85 -11.64 11.19 -14.84
CA SER A 85 -11.31 12.50 -15.42
C SER A 85 -10.07 13.17 -14.83
N MET A 86 -9.69 12.86 -13.59
CA MET A 86 -8.50 13.45 -12.93
C MET A 86 -7.27 12.51 -12.92
N MET A 87 -7.47 11.20 -12.96
CA MET A 87 -6.39 10.19 -12.85
C MET A 87 -6.24 9.29 -14.10
N GLY A 88 -6.93 9.63 -15.19
CA GLY A 88 -6.70 9.01 -16.50
C GLY A 88 -6.89 7.49 -16.50
N HIS A 89 -8.00 6.96 -15.97
CA HIS A 89 -8.34 5.52 -15.94
C HIS A 89 -7.24 4.57 -15.38
N GLN A 90 -6.12 5.09 -14.90
CA GLN A 90 -5.03 4.32 -14.33
C GLN A 90 -5.33 4.16 -12.84
N PRO A 91 -5.32 2.93 -12.32
CA PRO A 91 -5.51 2.73 -10.89
C PRO A 91 -4.36 3.35 -10.12
N ALA A 92 -4.68 4.23 -9.18
CA ALA A 92 -3.73 4.76 -8.23
C ALA A 92 -3.76 3.90 -6.96
N THR A 93 -2.60 3.46 -6.49
CA THR A 93 -2.43 2.89 -5.15
C THR A 93 -1.47 3.75 -4.36
N ALA A 94 -1.81 4.01 -3.10
CA ALA A 94 -0.91 4.68 -2.16
C ALA A 94 0.14 3.72 -1.56
N HIS A 95 -0.04 2.41 -1.74
CA HIS A 95 0.77 1.39 -1.06
C HIS A 95 1.25 0.31 -2.04
N PRO A 96 2.18 0.61 -2.97
CA PRO A 96 2.82 -0.42 -3.77
C PRO A 96 3.54 -1.42 -2.84
N LEU A 97 3.33 -2.71 -3.07
CA LEU A 97 4.00 -3.81 -2.39
C LEU A 97 4.87 -4.59 -3.38
N GLY A 98 5.77 -5.43 -2.86
CA GLY A 98 6.62 -6.28 -3.68
C GLY A 98 7.83 -5.56 -4.28
N GLY A 99 8.51 -6.22 -5.23
CA GLY A 99 9.77 -5.76 -5.81
C GLY A 99 11.01 -6.43 -5.21
N CYS A 100 10.96 -6.78 -3.91
CA CYS A 100 11.97 -7.60 -3.24
C CYS A 100 11.32 -8.81 -2.52
N GLY A 101 10.38 -9.47 -3.19
CA GLY A 101 9.50 -10.47 -2.59
C GLY A 101 10.24 -11.62 -1.90
N MET A 102 9.70 -12.08 -0.77
CA MET A 102 10.15 -13.28 -0.07
C MET A 102 10.01 -14.53 -0.95
N GLY A 103 11.05 -15.36 -0.97
CA GLY A 103 11.08 -16.65 -1.64
C GLY A 103 11.62 -17.77 -0.76
N HIS A 104 11.56 -19.00 -1.27
CA HIS A 104 12.21 -20.16 -0.63
C HIS A 104 13.72 -20.15 -0.88
N ASP A 105 14.14 -19.59 -2.01
CA ASP A 105 15.50 -19.53 -2.51
C ASP A 105 15.68 -18.38 -3.51
N ALA A 106 16.91 -18.22 -4.00
CA ALA A 106 17.28 -17.20 -4.98
C ALA A 106 16.60 -17.38 -6.36
N SER A 107 15.92 -18.50 -6.64
CA SER A 107 15.17 -18.67 -7.90
C SER A 107 13.74 -18.13 -7.78
N SER A 108 13.20 -18.11 -6.57
CA SER A 108 11.79 -17.81 -6.27
C SER A 108 11.56 -16.49 -5.53
N GLY A 109 12.62 -15.79 -5.11
CA GLY A 109 12.52 -14.48 -4.46
C GLY A 109 13.82 -13.69 -4.45
N VAL A 110 13.78 -12.54 -3.77
CA VAL A 110 14.94 -11.66 -3.54
C VAL A 110 15.47 -11.81 -2.12
N VAL A 111 14.56 -11.98 -1.16
CA VAL A 111 14.90 -12.20 0.24
C VAL A 111 14.35 -13.52 0.74
N ASP A 112 14.98 -14.06 1.77
CA ASP A 112 14.42 -15.18 2.52
C ASP A 112 13.34 -14.73 3.51
N HIS A 113 12.79 -15.68 4.27
CA HIS A 113 11.77 -15.38 5.27
C HIS A 113 12.24 -14.45 6.40
N LYS A 114 13.54 -14.17 6.56
CA LYS A 114 14.10 -13.26 7.56
C LYS A 114 14.38 -11.87 6.99
N GLY A 115 14.08 -11.64 5.70
CA GLY A 115 14.41 -10.40 5.00
C GLY A 115 15.88 -10.32 4.56
N ARG A 116 16.65 -11.41 4.63
CA ARG A 116 18.05 -11.44 4.18
C ARG A 116 18.10 -11.58 2.67
N VAL A 117 18.90 -10.77 1.99
CA VAL A 117 19.01 -10.81 0.53
C VAL A 117 19.78 -12.05 0.09
N PHE A 118 19.21 -12.83 -0.83
CA PHE A 118 19.87 -13.99 -1.41
C PHE A 118 21.11 -13.59 -2.21
N ASP A 119 22.17 -14.39 -2.09
CA ASP A 119 23.40 -14.26 -2.85
C ASP A 119 23.47 -15.37 -3.90
N ARG A 120 23.17 -15.02 -5.16
CA ARG A 120 23.22 -15.97 -6.29
C ARG A 120 24.63 -16.45 -6.64
N ALA A 121 25.66 -15.70 -6.24
CA ALA A 121 27.05 -16.13 -6.43
C ALA A 121 27.54 -16.99 -5.24
N GLY A 122 26.74 -17.12 -4.18
CA GLY A 122 27.01 -17.99 -3.06
C GLY A 122 26.98 -19.48 -3.46
N GLY A 123 27.56 -20.33 -2.61
CA GLY A 123 27.69 -21.78 -2.90
C GLY A 123 26.38 -22.60 -2.85
N SER A 124 25.22 -21.96 -2.74
CA SER A 124 23.89 -22.58 -2.64
C SER A 124 22.80 -21.57 -3.00
N ASP A 125 21.67 -22.04 -3.53
CA ASP A 125 20.48 -21.22 -3.83
C ASP A 125 19.84 -20.56 -2.60
N THR A 126 20.21 -20.99 -1.39
CA THR A 126 19.78 -20.38 -0.12
C THR A 126 20.87 -19.54 0.54
N SER A 127 21.99 -19.32 -0.13
CA SER A 127 23.05 -18.42 0.33
C SER A 127 22.52 -16.99 0.42
N VAL A 128 23.01 -16.23 1.39
CA VAL A 128 22.60 -14.85 1.62
C VAL A 128 23.81 -13.93 1.78
N HIS A 129 23.66 -12.69 1.35
CA HIS A 129 24.68 -11.66 1.59
C HIS A 129 24.79 -11.37 3.09
N ASN A 130 26.03 -11.33 3.60
CA ASN A 130 26.26 -11.00 4.99
C ASN A 130 25.94 -9.52 5.28
N GLY A 131 24.89 -9.25 6.05
CA GLY A 131 24.56 -7.90 6.51
C GLY A 131 23.63 -7.11 5.59
N LEU A 132 23.14 -7.71 4.52
CA LEU A 132 22.21 -7.06 3.60
C LEU A 132 20.79 -7.58 3.81
N TYR A 133 19.87 -6.68 4.14
CA TYR A 133 18.47 -6.98 4.46
C TYR A 133 17.54 -6.00 3.73
N VAL A 134 16.32 -6.45 3.43
CA VAL A 134 15.18 -5.60 3.05
C VAL A 134 14.10 -5.79 4.10
N ILE A 135 13.61 -4.71 4.69
CA ILE A 135 12.68 -4.74 5.82
C ILE A 135 11.61 -3.66 5.63
N ASP A 136 10.75 -3.84 4.63
CA ASP A 136 9.62 -2.97 4.31
C ASP A 136 8.53 -3.72 3.53
N GLY A 137 7.59 -3.00 2.89
CA GLY A 137 6.54 -3.60 2.07
C GLY A 137 7.01 -4.31 0.80
N ALA A 138 8.26 -4.11 0.38
CA ALA A 138 8.80 -4.73 -0.82
C ALA A 138 9.00 -6.25 -0.67
N VAL A 139 9.12 -6.74 0.56
CA VAL A 139 9.29 -8.18 0.85
C VAL A 139 8.01 -8.99 0.70
N ILE A 140 6.85 -8.34 0.61
CA ILE A 140 5.55 -9.01 0.52
C ILE A 140 5.36 -9.52 -0.92
N PRO A 141 5.31 -10.83 -1.17
CA PRO A 141 5.38 -11.39 -2.52
C PRO A 141 4.03 -11.42 -3.25
N ARG A 142 2.97 -10.86 -2.67
CA ARG A 142 1.60 -10.96 -3.20
C ARG A 142 0.72 -9.79 -2.76
N SER A 143 -0.35 -9.54 -3.51
CA SER A 143 -1.40 -8.61 -3.09
C SER A 143 -2.06 -9.10 -1.80
N LEU A 144 -2.18 -8.21 -0.80
CA LEU A 144 -2.80 -8.50 0.50
C LEU A 144 -4.31 -8.25 0.53
N GLY A 145 -4.83 -7.44 -0.40
CA GLY A 145 -6.26 -7.07 -0.45
C GLY A 145 -6.75 -6.23 0.72
N VAL A 146 -5.85 -5.74 1.58
CA VAL A 146 -6.14 -4.90 2.75
C VAL A 146 -5.03 -3.86 2.94
N ASN A 147 -5.23 -2.90 3.84
CA ASN A 147 -4.21 -1.91 4.18
C ASN A 147 -2.96 -2.61 4.77
N PRO A 148 -1.75 -2.35 4.23
CA PRO A 148 -0.60 -3.19 4.53
C PRO A 148 0.17 -2.81 5.79
N LEU A 149 -0.14 -1.66 6.42
CA LEU A 149 0.65 -1.09 7.53
C LEU A 149 0.99 -2.12 8.61
N LEU A 150 -0.01 -2.80 9.17
CA LEU A 150 0.21 -3.76 10.25
C LEU A 150 0.98 -5.01 9.78
N THR A 151 0.78 -5.44 8.53
CA THR A 151 1.53 -6.57 7.96
C THR A 151 3.00 -6.20 7.77
N ILE A 152 3.29 -4.99 7.28
CA ILE A 152 4.66 -4.49 7.14
C ILE A 152 5.32 -4.39 8.51
N THR A 153 4.64 -3.79 9.50
CA THR A 153 5.15 -3.70 10.88
C THR A 153 5.46 -5.07 11.45
N ALA A 154 4.52 -6.03 11.36
CA ALA A 154 4.73 -7.37 11.90
C ALA A 154 5.89 -8.12 11.23
N LEU A 155 6.03 -8.01 9.90
CA LEU A 155 7.15 -8.62 9.18
C LEU A 155 8.49 -7.95 9.52
N ALA A 156 8.50 -6.63 9.69
CA ALA A 156 9.67 -5.88 10.07
C ALA A 156 10.16 -6.26 11.48
N GLU A 157 9.26 -6.27 12.46
CA GLU A 157 9.56 -6.70 13.83
C GLU A 157 10.08 -8.14 13.87
N ARG A 158 9.43 -9.05 13.13
CA ARG A 158 9.88 -10.44 13.04
C ARG A 158 11.28 -10.57 12.43
N ALA A 159 11.59 -9.81 11.37
CA ALA A 159 12.92 -9.79 10.77
C ALA A 159 13.98 -9.30 11.77
N LEU A 160 13.67 -8.28 12.56
CA LEU A 160 14.57 -7.75 13.59
C LEU A 160 14.83 -8.75 14.73
N ILE A 161 13.80 -9.48 15.18
CA ILE A 161 13.95 -10.56 16.19
C ILE A 161 14.91 -11.65 15.67
N HIS A 162 14.74 -12.06 14.42
CA HIS A 162 15.64 -13.02 13.78
C HIS A 162 17.06 -12.46 13.62
N MET A 163 17.20 -11.21 13.18
CA MET A 163 18.50 -10.55 13.06
C MET A 163 19.21 -10.51 14.40
N ALA A 164 18.52 -10.15 15.48
CA ALA A 164 19.10 -10.10 16.81
C ALA A 164 19.59 -11.48 17.26
N THR A 165 18.79 -12.52 17.03
CA THR A 165 19.17 -13.91 17.34
C THR A 165 20.40 -14.34 16.53
N ASP A 166 20.36 -14.18 15.20
CA ASP A 166 21.41 -14.61 14.27
C ASP A 166 22.74 -13.85 14.51
N ARG A 167 22.67 -12.60 15.00
CA ARG A 167 23.82 -11.74 15.29
C ARG A 167 24.20 -11.68 16.77
N ASN A 168 23.54 -12.45 17.63
CA ASN A 168 23.73 -12.41 19.08
C ASN A 168 23.63 -10.99 19.67
N LEU A 169 22.68 -10.21 19.16
CA LEU A 169 22.37 -8.86 19.66
C LEU A 169 21.31 -8.95 20.74
N ARG A 170 21.39 -8.02 21.70
CA ARG A 170 20.37 -7.83 22.72
C ARG A 170 19.57 -6.59 22.37
N PHE A 171 18.26 -6.66 22.57
CA PHE A 171 17.37 -5.52 22.40
C PHE A 171 16.40 -5.47 23.59
N ASP A 172 16.05 -4.27 24.00
CA ASP A 172 15.04 -4.01 25.02
C ASP A 172 13.73 -3.65 24.33
N VAL A 173 12.65 -4.36 24.70
CA VAL A 173 11.28 -4.10 24.22
C VAL A 173 10.47 -3.28 25.21
N GLY A 174 11.08 -2.89 26.34
CA GLY A 174 10.52 -1.97 27.29
C GLY A 174 10.25 -0.60 26.63
N PRO A 175 9.23 0.13 27.11
CA PRO A 175 9.03 1.50 26.66
C PRO A 175 10.31 2.30 26.94
N ALA A 176 10.79 3.03 25.93
CA ALA A 176 11.88 3.97 26.13
C ALA A 176 11.49 4.91 27.29
N ALA A 177 12.40 5.12 28.24
CA ALA A 177 12.19 6.13 29.27
C ALA A 177 11.85 7.44 28.57
N GLN A 178 10.75 8.09 28.97
CA GLN A 178 10.41 9.41 28.44
C GLN A 178 11.64 10.30 28.62
N SER A 179 12.22 10.77 27.50
CA SER A 179 13.16 11.87 27.55
C SER A 179 12.45 13.03 28.23
N ALA A 180 13.13 13.73 29.15
CA ALA A 180 12.60 14.93 29.77
C ALA A 180 11.99 15.86 28.69
N PRO A 181 10.86 16.52 28.96
CA PRO A 181 10.27 17.46 28.01
C PRO A 181 11.36 18.39 27.48
N ILE A 182 11.47 18.51 26.16
CA ILE A 182 12.33 19.53 25.56
C ILE A 182 11.79 20.86 26.07
N ALA A 183 12.57 21.56 26.90
CA ALA A 183 12.19 22.86 27.40
C ALA A 183 11.81 23.75 26.20
N PRO A 184 10.72 24.54 26.29
CA PRO A 184 10.36 25.46 25.22
C PRO A 184 11.60 26.25 24.83
N GLN A 185 12.01 26.14 23.57
CA GLN A 185 13.06 27.03 23.07
C GLN A 185 12.49 28.43 23.10
N ASP A 186 13.19 29.32 23.79
CA ASP A 186 12.88 30.75 23.82
C ASP A 186 13.08 31.28 22.38
N VAL A 187 11.99 31.27 21.62
CA VAL A 187 11.91 31.97 20.34
C VAL A 187 11.84 33.44 20.68
N GLY A 188 13.01 34.01 20.98
CA GLY A 188 13.17 35.42 21.31
C GLY A 188 12.39 36.28 20.34
N GLU A 189 11.70 37.29 20.87
CA GLU A 189 10.93 38.25 20.08
C GLU A 189 11.80 38.77 18.93
N LEU A 190 11.37 38.47 17.71
CA LEU A 190 11.89 39.12 16.51
C LEU A 190 11.47 40.60 16.60
N ALA A 191 12.39 41.43 17.07
CA ALA A 191 12.30 42.89 16.99
C ALA A 191 12.48 43.39 15.55
#